data_AF-A0A812PW80-F1
#
_entry.id   AF-A0A812PW80-F1
#
_cell.length_a   1.000
_cell.length_b   1.000
_cell.length_c   1.000
_cell.angle_alpha   90.00
_cell.angle_beta   90.00
_cell.angle_gamma   90.00
#
_symmetry.space_group_name_H-M   'P 1'
#
loop_
_entity.id
_entity.type
_entity.pdbx_description
1 polymer ?
#
loop_
_entity_poly.entity_id
_entity_poly.type
_entity_poly.pdbx_seq_one_letter_code
_entity_poly.pdbx_strand_id
1 'polypeptide(L)'
;DHHCPWINNCVGLSNQKLFILFLGLYTCASAIFTLILLAGSAFYWLWSQNNWSDAPPPGSASLICTGMVAVECFAAVLFVSDFLQEQVESIQMNSTLVETYQRTHGARSTFYNHFVAVFGTSW
;
A
#
# COMPACT_ATOMS: atom_id res chain seq x y z
N ASP A 1 -11.02 -13.86 -7.08
CA ASP A 1 -10.28 -14.71 -6.13
C ASP A 1 -9.05 -15.32 -6.77
N HIS A 2 -7.94 -14.60 -6.81
CA HIS A 2 -6.70 -15.10 -7.40
C HIS A 2 -5.85 -15.80 -6.32
N HIS A 3 -4.94 -16.68 -6.73
CA HIS A 3 -3.91 -17.16 -5.82
C HIS A 3 -2.79 -16.11 -5.73
N CYS A 4 -2.53 -15.60 -4.54
CA CYS A 4 -1.51 -14.60 -4.30
C CYS A 4 -0.26 -15.29 -3.71
N PRO A 5 0.83 -15.44 -4.48
CA PRO A 5 2.04 -16.10 -4.00
C PRO A 5 2.70 -15.33 -2.85
N TRP A 6 2.50 -14.00 -2.78
CA TRP A 6 3.09 -13.12 -1.77
C TRP A 6 2.60 -13.38 -0.35
N ILE A 7 1.34 -13.80 -0.19
CA ILE A 7 0.78 -14.22 1.09
C ILE A 7 0.67 -15.74 1.20
N ASN A 8 1.19 -16.46 0.21
CA ASN A 8 1.10 -17.92 0.07
C ASN A 8 -0.33 -18.45 0.31
N ASN A 9 -1.33 -17.74 -0.21
CA ASN A 9 -2.73 -18.05 0.03
C ASN A 9 -3.62 -17.55 -1.11
N CYS A 10 -4.80 -18.15 -1.24
CA CYS A 10 -5.83 -17.63 -2.13
C CYS A 10 -6.47 -16.38 -1.52
N VAL A 11 -6.62 -15.33 -2.31
CA VAL A 11 -7.39 -14.15 -1.95
C VAL A 11 -8.80 -14.33 -2.48
N GLY A 12 -9.81 -14.13 -1.64
CA GLY A 12 -11.20 -14.17 -2.04
C GLY A 12 -12.17 -13.57 -1.05
N LEU A 13 -13.47 -13.75 -1.25
CA LEU A 13 -14.50 -13.04 -0.46
C LEU A 13 -14.29 -13.16 1.06
N SER A 14 -13.84 -14.32 1.54
CA SER A 14 -13.62 -14.60 2.96
C SER A 14 -12.43 -13.86 3.57
N ASN A 15 -11.44 -13.43 2.77
CA ASN A 15 -10.25 -12.72 3.26
C ASN A 15 -9.95 -11.42 2.50
N GLN A 16 -10.84 -10.96 1.62
CA GLN A 16 -10.71 -9.74 0.84
C GLN A 16 -10.52 -8.51 1.74
N LYS A 17 -11.27 -8.42 2.85
CA LYS A 17 -11.09 -7.39 3.86
C LYS A 17 -9.66 -7.33 4.39
N LEU A 18 -9.13 -8.49 4.80
CA LEU A 18 -7.78 -8.60 5.36
C LEU A 18 -6.72 -8.25 4.34
N PHE A 19 -6.91 -8.68 3.08
CA PHE A 19 -6.01 -8.36 1.99
C PHE A 19 -5.97 -6.87 1.67
N ILE A 20 -7.12 -6.18 1.63
CA ILE A 20 -7.18 -4.73 1.41
C ILE A 20 -6.51 -3.96 2.55
N LEU A 21 -6.74 -4.37 3.80
CA LEU A 21 -6.06 -3.77 4.97
C LEU A 21 -4.55 -3.98 4.91
N PHE A 22 -4.10 -5.18 4.56
CA PHE A 22 -2.68 -5.50 4.36
C PHE A 22 -2.04 -4.60 3.30
N LEU A 23 -2.66 -4.47 2.13
CA LEU A 23 -2.15 -3.65 1.03
C LEU A 23 -2.18 -2.15 1.38
N GLY A 24 -3.37 -1.61 1.62
CA GLY A 24 -3.56 -0.17 1.76
C GLY A 24 -3.06 0.38 3.09
N LEU A 25 -3.54 -0.17 4.21
CA LEU A 25 -3.29 0.41 5.52
C LEU A 25 -1.90 0.04 6.07
N TYR A 26 -1.51 -1.22 5.97
CA TYR A 26 -0.26 -1.66 6.58
C TYR A 26 0.94 -1.46 5.66
N THR A 27 0.86 -1.86 4.39
CA THR A 27 2.03 -1.80 3.49
C THR A 27 2.19 -0.41 2.87
N CYS A 28 1.17 0.11 2.20
CA CYS A 28 1.27 1.39 1.51
C CYS A 28 1.46 2.56 2.51
N ALA A 29 0.67 2.61 3.59
CA ALA A 29 0.82 3.68 4.57
C ALA A 29 2.16 3.62 5.33
N SER A 30 2.70 2.44 5.65
CA SER A 30 4.02 2.34 6.28
C SER A 30 5.16 2.75 5.36
N ALA A 31 5.07 2.42 4.06
CA ALA A 31 6.03 2.86 3.06
C ALA A 31 5.99 4.39 2.88
N ILE A 32 4.79 4.99 2.78
CA ILE A 32 4.62 6.45 2.71
C ILE A 32 5.16 7.12 3.98
N PHE A 33 4.81 6.59 5.15
CA PHE A 33 5.28 7.13 6.44
C PHE A 33 6.81 7.08 6.54
N THR A 34 7.42 5.97 6.13
CA THR A 34 8.89 5.85 6.07
C THR A 34 9.51 6.88 5.14
N LEU A 35 8.94 7.09 3.95
CA LEU A 35 9.41 8.12 3.01
C LEU A 35 9.31 9.53 3.60
N ILE A 36 8.22 9.84 4.31
CA ILE A 36 8.05 11.13 4.98
C ILE A 36 9.12 11.32 6.07
N LEU A 37 9.40 10.29 6.87
CA LEU A 37 10.44 10.35 7.90
C LEU A 37 11.84 10.53 7.29
N LEU A 38 12.14 9.81 6.22
CA LEU A 38 13.42 9.95 5.52
C LEU A 38 13.57 11.36 4.94
N ALA A 39 12.56 11.87 4.24
CA ALA A 39 12.56 13.22 3.69
C ALA A 39 12.68 14.29 4.80
N GLY A 40 11.94 14.13 5.89
CA GLY A 40 12.00 15.02 7.05
C GLY A 40 13.38 15.02 7.72
N SER A 41 14.01 13.85 7.86
CA SER A 41 15.36 13.74 8.42
C SER A 41 16.42 14.38 7.52
N ALA A 42 16.31 14.19 6.20
CA ALA A 42 17.20 14.82 5.23
C ALA A 42 17.04 16.35 5.22
N PHE A 43 15.80 16.83 5.23
CA PHE A 43 15.50 18.26 5.32
C PHE A 43 16.06 18.88 6.62
N TYR A 44 15.83 18.22 7.76
CA TYR A 44 16.32 18.67 9.05
C TYR A 44 17.85 18.74 9.08
N TRP A 45 18.52 17.74 8.51
CA TRP A 45 19.98 17.74 8.40
C TRP A 45 20.49 18.89 7.52
N LEU A 46 19.91 19.08 6.32
CA LEU A 46 20.29 20.18 5.42
C LEU A 46 20.04 21.55 6.06
N TRP A 47 18.94 21.70 6.79
CA TRP A 47 18.63 22.95 7.49
C TRP A 47 19.60 23.26 8.63
N SER A 48 20.00 22.23 9.39
CA SER A 48 20.90 22.40 10.53
C SER A 48 22.33 22.75 10.15
N GLN A 49 22.76 22.47 8.91
CA GLN A 49 24.08 22.89 8.39
C GLN A 49 24.30 24.40 8.42
N ASN A 50 23.23 25.20 8.37
CA ASN A 50 23.33 26.66 8.51
C ASN A 50 23.80 27.10 9.90
N ASN A 51 23.56 26.29 10.93
CA ASN A 51 23.93 26.61 12.31
C ASN A 51 25.15 25.80 12.77
N TRP A 52 25.29 24.56 12.33
CA TRP A 52 26.32 23.61 12.76
C TRP A 52 27.08 23.03 11.56
N SER A 53 27.86 23.87 10.87
CA SER A 53 28.62 23.51 9.67
C SER A 53 29.74 22.49 9.91
N ASP A 54 30.23 22.39 11.14
CA ASP A 54 31.31 21.47 11.52
C ASP A 54 30.79 20.07 11.87
N ALA A 55 29.48 19.85 11.83
CA ALA A 55 28.89 18.55 12.08
C ALA A 55 29.32 17.56 10.97
N PRO A 56 29.85 16.38 11.32
CA PRO A 56 30.27 15.41 10.32
C PRO A 56 29.05 14.94 9.50
N PRO A 57 29.22 14.71 8.19
CA PRO A 57 28.15 14.17 7.37
C PRO A 57 27.76 12.76 7.84
N PRO A 58 26.55 12.29 7.50
CA PRO A 58 26.16 10.91 7.76
C PRO A 58 27.16 9.94 7.13
N GLY A 59 27.52 8.87 7.84
CA GLY A 59 28.43 7.86 7.33
C GLY A 59 27.90 7.23 6.04
N SER A 60 28.80 6.86 5.13
CA SER A 60 28.44 6.35 3.79
C SER A 60 27.50 5.14 3.83
N ALA A 61 27.70 4.24 4.80
CA ALA A 61 26.80 3.09 4.98
C ALA A 61 25.36 3.52 5.33
N SER A 62 25.20 4.54 6.16
CA SER A 62 23.87 5.08 6.51
C SER A 62 23.18 5.66 5.28
N LEU A 63 23.90 6.46 4.47
CA LEU A 63 23.37 7.04 3.23
C LEU A 63 22.96 5.97 2.21
N ILE A 64 23.75 4.91 2.08
CA ILE A 64 23.44 3.79 1.19
C ILE A 64 22.17 3.07 1.68
N CYS A 65 22.12 2.72 2.97
CA CYS A 65 20.96 2.03 3.55
C CYS A 65 19.68 2.86 3.44
N THR A 66 19.72 4.15 3.76
CA THR A 66 18.54 5.03 3.64
C THR A 66 18.11 5.20 2.19
N GLY A 67 19.06 5.30 1.25
CA GLY A 67 18.78 5.30 -0.18
C GLY A 67 18.09 4.01 -0.65
N MET A 68 18.58 2.85 -0.23
CA MET A 68 17.97 1.55 -0.55
C MET A 68 16.55 1.45 0.00
N VAL A 69 16.33 1.83 1.27
CA VAL A 69 15.00 1.83 1.90
C VAL A 69 14.06 2.79 1.17
N ALA A 70 14.52 3.97 0.78
CA ALA A 70 13.69 4.91 0.02
C ALA A 70 13.24 4.33 -1.33
N VAL A 71 14.15 3.66 -2.05
CA VAL A 71 13.84 2.99 -3.32
C VAL A 71 12.84 1.85 -3.10
N GLU A 72 13.05 1.02 -2.08
CA GLU A 72 12.15 -0.08 -1.73
C GLU A 72 10.75 0.43 -1.38
N CYS A 73 10.63 1.45 -0.51
CA CYS A 73 9.35 2.03 -0.16
C CYS A 73 8.64 2.65 -1.36
N PHE A 74 9.36 3.33 -2.24
CA PHE A 74 8.78 3.91 -3.46
C PHE A 74 8.24 2.81 -4.39
N ALA A 75 9.04 1.76 -4.63
CA ALA A 75 8.61 0.62 -5.42
C ALA A 75 7.40 -0.10 -4.81
N ALA A 76 7.40 -0.27 -3.47
CA ALA A 76 6.28 -0.86 -2.74
C ALA A 76 4.99 -0.06 -2.91
N VAL A 77 5.04 1.28 -2.82
CA VAL A 77 3.85 2.14 -3.03
C VAL A 77 3.29 1.97 -4.43
N LEU A 78 4.14 2.02 -5.47
CA LEU A 78 3.70 1.87 -6.86
C LEU A 78 3.07 0.49 -7.08
N PHE A 79 3.76 -0.58 -6.67
CA PHE A 79 3.29 -1.94 -6.87
C PHE A 79 1.99 -2.22 -6.11
N VAL A 80 1.94 -1.85 -4.83
CA VAL A 80 0.76 -2.08 -3.98
C VAL A 80 -0.44 -1.25 -4.43
N SER A 81 -0.22 -0.06 -5.00
CA SER A 81 -1.31 0.77 -5.53
C SER A 81 -2.06 0.10 -6.68
N ASP A 82 -1.35 -0.64 -7.54
CA ASP A 82 -1.93 -1.40 -8.65
C ASP A 82 -2.85 -2.51 -8.13
N PHE A 83 -2.38 -3.34 -7.19
CA PHE A 83 -3.23 -4.37 -6.57
C PHE A 83 -4.43 -3.77 -5.82
N LEU A 84 -4.23 -2.63 -5.15
CA LEU A 84 -5.31 -1.96 -4.43
C LEU A 84 -6.38 -1.47 -5.40
N GLN A 85 -5.98 -0.95 -6.57
CA GLN A 85 -6.91 -0.55 -7.63
C GLN A 85 -7.77 -1.73 -8.09
N GLU A 86 -7.17 -2.90 -8.33
CA GLU A 86 -7.93 -4.11 -8.69
C GLU A 86 -8.96 -4.50 -7.61
N GLN A 87 -8.60 -4.35 -6.32
CA GLN A 87 -9.53 -4.64 -5.23
C GLN A 87 -10.67 -3.63 -5.15
N VAL A 88 -10.41 -2.34 -5.40
CA VAL A 88 -11.44 -1.29 -5.43
C VAL A 88 -12.39 -1.51 -6.59
N GLU A 89 -11.87 -1.84 -7.78
CA GLU A 89 -12.67 -2.14 -8.97
C GLU A 89 -13.55 -3.37 -8.74
N SER A 90 -13.03 -4.41 -8.07
CA SER A 90 -13.81 -5.60 -7.69
C SER A 90 -14.99 -5.25 -6.77
N ILE A 91 -14.79 -4.36 -5.79
CA ILE A 91 -15.88 -3.87 -4.92
C ILE A 91 -16.90 -3.02 -5.71
N GLN A 92 -16.43 -2.16 -6.62
CA GLN A 92 -17.31 -1.33 -7.44
C GLN A 92 -18.21 -2.18 -8.35
N MET A 93 -17.63 -3.18 -9.01
CA MET A 93 -18.33 -4.03 -9.97
C MET A 93 -19.12 -5.17 -9.33
N ASN A 94 -18.94 -5.39 -8.02
CA ASN A 94 -19.49 -6.55 -7.29
C ASN A 94 -19.22 -7.87 -8.04
N SER A 95 -17.97 -8.01 -8.49
CA SER A 95 -17.51 -9.17 -9.24
C SER A 95 -16.11 -9.53 -8.80
N THR A 96 -15.86 -10.83 -8.69
CA THR A 96 -14.50 -11.36 -8.60
C THR A 96 -13.80 -11.23 -9.96
N LEU A 97 -12.46 -11.26 -9.96
CA LEU A 97 -11.67 -11.23 -11.20
C LEU A 97 -12.15 -12.28 -12.24
N VAL A 98 -12.48 -13.49 -11.79
CA VAL A 98 -12.96 -14.58 -12.66
C VAL A 98 -14.30 -14.25 -13.30
N GLU A 99 -15.22 -13.68 -12.51
CA GLU A 99 -16.54 -13.26 -12.99
C GLU A 99 -16.42 -12.13 -14.02
N THR A 100 -15.50 -11.18 -13.81
CA THR A 100 -15.18 -10.13 -14.79
C THR A 100 -14.71 -10.74 -16.13
N TYR A 101 -13.80 -11.72 -16.09
CA TYR A 101 -13.33 -12.43 -17.31
C TYR A 101 -14.43 -13.27 -17.97
N GLN A 102 -15.33 -13.86 -17.19
CA GLN A 102 -16.48 -14.64 -17.67
C GLN A 102 -17.68 -13.76 -18.07
N ARG A 103 -17.58 -12.44 -17.92
CA ARG A 103 -18.66 -11.45 -18.11
C ARG A 103 -19.91 -11.73 -17.26
N THR A 104 -19.78 -12.52 -16.22
CA THR A 104 -20.80 -12.72 -15.20
C THR A 104 -20.61 -11.62 -14.15
N HIS A 105 -21.69 -10.98 -13.72
CA HIS A 105 -21.61 -9.92 -12.70
C HIS A 105 -22.63 -10.21 -11.61
N GLY A 106 -22.26 -9.96 -10.36
CA GLY A 106 -23.19 -9.98 -9.24
C GLY A 106 -24.28 -8.92 -9.40
N ALA A 107 -25.31 -8.99 -8.55
CA ALA A 107 -26.36 -7.98 -8.54
C ALA A 107 -25.74 -6.60 -8.32
N ARG A 108 -25.96 -5.66 -9.26
CA ARG A 108 -25.45 -4.29 -9.13
C ARG A 108 -26.24 -3.57 -8.05
N SER A 109 -25.53 -3.08 -7.04
CA SER A 109 -26.06 -2.14 -6.05
C SER A 109 -25.12 -0.92 -5.93
N THR A 110 -25.19 -0.16 -4.84
CA THR A 110 -24.29 0.97 -4.61
C THR A 110 -22.93 0.52 -4.07
N PHE A 111 -21.89 1.30 -4.36
CA PHE A 111 -20.54 1.07 -3.82
C PHE A 111 -20.54 0.93 -2.29
N TYR A 112 -21.32 1.75 -1.59
CA TYR A 112 -21.45 1.68 -0.14
C TYR A 112 -21.95 0.32 0.34
N ASN A 113 -22.96 -0.25 -0.33
CA ASN A 113 -23.50 -1.56 0.05
C ASN A 113 -22.46 -2.67 -0.16
N HIS A 114 -21.68 -2.63 -1.24
CA HIS A 114 -20.60 -3.60 -1.48
C HIS A 114 -19.45 -3.41 -0.48
N PHE A 115 -19.11 -2.17 -0.15
CA PHE A 115 -18.10 -1.85 0.85
C PHE A 115 -18.51 -2.36 2.24
N VAL A 116 -19.76 -2.12 2.66
CA VAL A 116 -20.31 -2.68 3.90
C VAL A 116 -20.36 -4.21 3.87
N ALA A 117 -20.61 -4.84 2.71
CA ALA A 117 -20.58 -6.29 2.59
C ALA A 117 -19.17 -6.87 2.85
N VAL A 118 -18.12 -6.17 2.44
CA VAL A 118 -16.72 -6.60 2.66
C VAL A 118 -16.23 -6.25 4.07
N PHE A 119 -16.51 -5.04 4.56
CA PHE A 119 -15.92 -4.53 5.79
C PHE A 119 -16.80 -4.68 7.03
N GLY A 120 -18.10 -4.91 6.85
CA GLY A 120 -19.10 -4.92 7.92
C GLY A 120 -19.65 -3.54 8.24
N THR A 121 -20.64 -3.47 9.15
CA THR A 121 -21.22 -2.22 9.65
C THR A 121 -20.56 -1.72 10.94
N SER A 122 -19.83 -2.60 11.63
CA SER A 122 -19.04 -2.32 12.82
C SER A 122 -17.56 -2.42 12.46
N TRP A 123 -16.92 -1.25 12.40
CA TRP A 123 -15.56 -1.03 11.92
C TRP A 123 -14.57 -0.97 13.08
#